data_AF-A0A7J6TJL1-F1
#
_entry.id   AF-A0A7J6TJL1-F1
#
_cell.length_a   1.000
_cell.length_b   1.000
_cell.length_c   1.000
_cell.angle_alpha   90.00
_cell.angle_beta   90.00
_cell.angle_gamma   90.00
#
_symmetry.space_group_name_H-M   'P 1'
#
loop_
_entity.id
_entity.type
_entity.pdbx_description
1 polymer ?
#
loop_
_entity_poly.entity_id
_entity_poly.type
_entity_poly.pdbx_seq_one_letter_code
_entity_poly.pdbx_strand_id
1 'polypeptide(L)'
;KVFYPASLLEEMCESSPSFSSAEDLVEAGFFPTTPITYTEKDAILYALGVGATERKYVYENHPDFAVLPAMIFATIFKGDESSKTLPFPPPQLLMDLDIFKGKVIIDAERSMEVLKGPLPVRVSLSDKWGMKTRFTALTPKKAGLLVETETLIVDELAGDAVLRLTNSLFFLGKTDLDAAGSPSKIKIAVPDDQQPDHTITEQT
;
A
#
# COMPACT_ATOMS: atom_id res chain seq x y z
N LYS A 1 -15.24 -18.31 2.72
CA LYS A 1 -15.56 -17.70 1.40
C LYS A 1 -15.45 -16.19 1.57
N VAL A 2 -14.34 -15.61 1.13
CA VAL A 2 -14.13 -14.16 1.17
C VAL A 2 -15.01 -13.57 0.06
N PHE A 3 -15.95 -12.71 0.43
CA PHE A 3 -16.81 -12.00 -0.50
C PHE A 3 -16.01 -10.84 -1.09
N TYR A 4 -15.68 -10.96 -2.36
CA TYR A 4 -15.28 -9.80 -3.17
C TYR A 4 -16.53 -8.93 -3.42
N PRO A 5 -16.38 -7.61 -3.59
CA PRO A 5 -17.44 -6.79 -4.19
C PRO A 5 -17.73 -7.34 -5.59
N ALA A 6 -19.00 -7.55 -5.91
CA ALA A 6 -19.42 -8.13 -7.20
C ALA A 6 -18.87 -7.34 -8.40
N SER A 7 -18.73 -6.02 -8.28
CA SER A 7 -18.16 -5.16 -9.33
C SER A 7 -16.66 -5.37 -9.56
N LEU A 8 -15.88 -5.64 -8.49
CA LEU A 8 -14.45 -5.90 -8.61
C LEU A 8 -14.20 -7.29 -9.23
N LEU A 9 -15.08 -8.26 -8.95
CA LEU A 9 -15.04 -9.56 -9.62
C LEU A 9 -15.56 -9.51 -11.05
N GLU A 10 -16.61 -8.76 -11.36
CA GLU A 10 -17.17 -8.72 -12.72
C GLU A 10 -16.17 -8.13 -13.72
N GLU A 11 -15.42 -7.08 -13.36
CA GLU A 11 -14.31 -6.57 -14.19
C GLU A 11 -13.09 -7.52 -14.22
N MET A 12 -12.86 -8.30 -13.17
CA MET A 12 -11.79 -9.32 -13.16
C MET A 12 -12.22 -10.65 -13.81
N CYS A 13 -13.51 -10.95 -13.94
CA CYS A 13 -14.05 -12.24 -14.40
C CYS A 13 -14.31 -12.30 -15.90
N GLU A 14 -14.42 -11.17 -16.60
CA GLU A 14 -14.30 -11.15 -18.06
C GLU A 14 -12.81 -11.26 -18.41
N SER A 15 -12.29 -12.49 -18.34
CA SER A 15 -10.89 -12.87 -18.51
C SER A 15 -9.94 -12.23 -17.49
N SER A 16 -9.81 -12.85 -16.30
CA SER A 16 -8.68 -12.52 -15.41
C SER A 16 -7.39 -12.68 -16.22
N PRO A 17 -6.60 -11.61 -16.44
CA PRO A 17 -5.40 -11.74 -17.24
C PRO A 17 -4.49 -12.76 -16.55
N SER A 18 -4.23 -13.88 -17.24
CA SER A 18 -3.27 -14.86 -16.76
C SER A 18 -1.88 -14.29 -16.99
N PHE A 19 -1.24 -13.81 -15.93
CA PHE A 19 0.16 -13.40 -16.01
C PHE A 19 1.05 -14.64 -16.04
N SER A 20 1.84 -14.76 -17.09
CA SER A 20 2.71 -15.91 -17.32
C SER A 20 4.19 -15.57 -17.14
N SER A 21 4.55 -14.29 -17.25
CA SER A 21 5.92 -13.78 -17.15
C SER A 21 6.03 -12.57 -16.22
N ALA A 22 7.27 -12.17 -15.91
CA ALA A 22 7.52 -10.94 -15.16
C ALA A 22 7.25 -9.68 -16.00
N GLU A 23 7.54 -9.74 -17.30
CA GLU A 23 7.23 -8.71 -18.27
C GLU A 23 5.73 -8.43 -18.34
N ASP A 24 4.88 -9.47 -18.38
CA ASP A 24 3.42 -9.33 -18.43
C ASP A 24 2.91 -8.47 -17.25
N LEU A 25 3.50 -8.66 -16.06
CA LEU A 25 3.12 -7.91 -14.85
C LEU A 25 3.50 -6.43 -14.93
N VAL A 26 4.66 -6.11 -15.50
CA VAL A 26 5.13 -4.73 -15.65
C VAL A 26 4.38 -4.03 -16.78
N GLU A 27 4.16 -4.71 -17.91
CA GLU A 27 3.45 -4.19 -19.07
C GLU A 27 1.96 -3.96 -18.81
N ALA A 28 1.36 -4.68 -17.85
CA ALA A 28 -0.02 -4.47 -17.42
C ALA A 28 -0.29 -3.02 -16.96
N GLY A 29 0.73 -2.32 -16.47
CA GLY A 29 0.59 -0.96 -15.97
C GLY A 29 -0.33 -0.89 -14.75
N PHE A 30 -1.13 0.18 -14.66
CA PHE A 30 -2.04 0.38 -13.54
C PHE A 30 -3.25 -0.55 -13.63
N PHE A 31 -3.44 -1.34 -12.58
CA PHE A 31 -4.66 -2.10 -12.35
C PHE A 31 -5.85 -1.16 -12.10
N PRO A 32 -7.09 -1.66 -12.23
CA PRO A 32 -8.29 -0.87 -11.94
C PRO A 32 -8.23 -0.15 -10.60
N THR A 33 -8.78 1.06 -10.55
CA THR A 33 -8.80 1.83 -9.31
C THR A 33 -9.61 1.10 -8.25
N THR A 34 -9.03 0.99 -7.06
CA THR A 34 -9.75 0.47 -5.90
C THR A 34 -10.18 1.64 -5.01
N PRO A 35 -11.47 1.80 -4.69
CA PRO A 35 -11.93 2.83 -3.77
C PRO A 35 -11.29 2.68 -2.39
N ILE A 36 -11.00 3.81 -1.74
CA ILE A 36 -10.53 3.83 -0.36
C ILE A 36 -11.43 4.71 0.50
N THR A 37 -11.62 4.30 1.75
CA THR A 37 -12.33 5.12 2.74
C THR A 37 -11.63 5.06 4.08
N TYR A 38 -11.80 6.11 4.86
CA TYR A 38 -11.51 6.09 6.28
C TYR A 38 -12.24 7.21 7.01
N THR A 39 -12.53 6.95 8.28
CA THR A 39 -13.15 7.89 9.20
C THR A 39 -12.14 8.43 10.20
N GLU A 40 -12.54 9.42 10.98
CA GLU A 40 -11.78 9.91 12.12
C GLU A 40 -11.49 8.77 13.12
N LYS A 41 -12.45 7.84 13.28
CA LYS A 41 -12.26 6.64 14.11
C LYS A 41 -11.13 5.75 13.60
N ASP A 42 -11.05 5.53 12.28
CA ASP A 42 -9.98 4.73 11.68
C ASP A 42 -8.62 5.42 11.85
N ALA A 43 -8.58 6.75 11.69
CA ALA A 43 -7.38 7.54 11.92
C ALA A 43 -6.90 7.48 13.37
N ILE A 44 -7.81 7.62 14.33
CA ILE A 44 -7.51 7.53 15.77
C ILE A 44 -7.06 6.11 16.13
N LEU A 45 -7.74 5.08 15.61
CA LEU A 45 -7.38 3.69 15.87
C LEU A 45 -5.98 3.37 15.33
N TYR A 46 -5.66 3.85 14.12
CA TYR A 46 -4.32 3.73 13.57
C TYR A 46 -3.29 4.45 14.43
N ALA A 47 -3.57 5.71 14.82
CA ALA A 47 -2.67 6.52 15.63
C ALA A 47 -2.34 5.86 16.97
N LEU A 48 -3.36 5.38 17.69
CA LEU A 48 -3.19 4.62 18.93
C LEU A 48 -2.41 3.32 18.67
N GLY A 49 -2.68 2.62 17.56
CA GLY A 49 -2.02 1.38 17.19
C GLY A 49 -0.52 1.54 16.89
N VAL A 50 -0.07 2.72 16.45
CA VAL A 50 1.35 3.05 16.27
C VAL A 50 1.96 3.79 17.47
N GLY A 51 1.25 3.84 18.60
CA GLY A 51 1.74 4.39 19.86
C GLY A 51 1.56 5.90 20.06
N ALA A 52 0.83 6.59 19.17
CA ALA A 52 0.60 8.03 19.32
C ALA A 52 -0.23 8.34 20.58
N THR A 53 0.14 9.40 21.29
CA THR A 53 -0.55 9.84 22.51
C THR A 53 -0.97 11.31 22.45
N GLU A 54 -0.49 12.05 21.46
CA GLU A 54 -0.77 13.47 21.28
C GLU A 54 -2.23 13.68 20.88
N ARG A 55 -2.92 14.58 21.60
CA ARG A 55 -4.35 14.84 21.42
C ARG A 55 -4.74 15.19 19.99
N LYS A 56 -3.86 15.87 19.23
CA LYS A 56 -4.10 16.19 17.82
C LYS A 56 -4.27 14.96 16.91
N TYR A 57 -3.85 13.76 17.34
CA TYR A 57 -4.01 12.52 16.57
C TYR A 57 -5.07 11.57 17.15
N VAL A 58 -5.43 11.73 18.43
CA VAL A 58 -6.29 10.78 19.16
C VAL A 58 -7.60 11.37 19.66
N TYR A 59 -7.86 12.66 19.39
CA TYR A 59 -9.08 13.35 19.78
C TYR A 59 -9.62 14.19 18.63
N GLU A 60 -10.72 13.75 18.05
CA GLU A 60 -11.34 14.32 16.84
C GLU A 60 -11.87 15.75 17.03
N ASN A 61 -12.17 16.17 18.27
CA ASN A 61 -12.60 17.55 18.57
C ASN A 61 -11.42 18.48 18.93
N HIS A 62 -10.17 18.03 18.79
CA HIS A 62 -9.01 18.90 18.91
C HIS A 62 -9.02 19.95 17.78
N PRO A 63 -8.72 21.24 18.04
CA PRO A 63 -8.74 22.28 17.00
C PRO A 63 -7.79 21.98 15.83
N ASP A 64 -6.67 21.31 16.13
CA ASP A 64 -5.67 20.87 15.15
C ASP A 64 -5.74 19.36 14.88
N PHE A 65 -6.92 18.75 14.93
CA PHE A 65 -7.05 17.31 14.66
C PHE A 65 -6.49 16.98 13.27
N ALA A 66 -5.61 15.99 13.22
CA ALA A 66 -4.86 15.61 12.03
C ALA A 66 -4.68 14.10 11.95
N VAL A 67 -4.42 13.61 10.75
CA VAL A 67 -4.14 12.19 10.49
C VAL A 67 -2.64 12.02 10.34
N LEU A 68 -2.09 10.95 10.94
CA LEU A 68 -0.71 10.56 10.68
C LEU A 68 -0.57 10.17 9.21
N PRO A 69 0.35 10.76 8.42
CA PRO A 69 0.46 10.47 6.99
C PRO A 69 0.60 8.97 6.67
N ALA A 70 1.31 8.23 7.52
CA ALA A 70 1.52 6.79 7.36
C ALA A 70 0.24 5.94 7.46
N MET A 71 -0.86 6.49 7.98
CA MET A 71 -2.16 5.82 8.05
C MET A 71 -2.65 5.36 6.67
N ILE A 72 -2.25 6.06 5.61
CA ILE A 72 -2.62 5.68 4.24
C ILE A 72 -2.13 4.29 3.84
N PHE A 73 -1.06 3.75 4.46
CA PHE A 73 -0.66 2.37 4.21
C PHE A 73 -1.73 1.37 4.69
N ALA A 74 -2.50 1.72 5.72
CA ALA A 74 -3.62 0.87 6.17
C ALA A 74 -4.72 0.78 5.12
N THR A 75 -4.94 1.81 4.29
CA THR A 75 -5.96 1.77 3.22
C THR A 75 -5.61 0.81 2.09
N ILE A 76 -4.32 0.44 1.91
CA ILE A 76 -3.91 -0.61 0.97
C ILE A 76 -4.52 -1.97 1.35
N PHE A 77 -4.65 -2.23 2.66
CA PHE A 77 -5.28 -3.44 3.16
C PHE A 77 -6.79 -3.27 3.30
N LYS A 78 -7.22 -2.11 3.79
CA LYS A 78 -8.61 -1.82 4.14
C LYS A 78 -9.51 -1.59 2.92
N GLY A 79 -9.02 -0.92 1.89
CA GLY A 79 -9.86 -0.40 0.81
C GLY A 79 -10.97 0.50 1.36
N ASP A 80 -12.20 0.25 0.92
CA ASP A 80 -13.41 0.94 1.36
C ASP A 80 -14.16 0.23 2.51
N GLU A 81 -13.72 -0.96 2.93
CA GLU A 81 -14.38 -1.74 3.98
C GLU A 81 -14.08 -1.16 5.36
N SER A 82 -15.11 -0.87 6.17
CA SER A 82 -14.96 -0.24 7.49
C SER A 82 -15.70 -0.97 8.61
N SER A 83 -16.33 -2.12 8.32
CA SER A 83 -17.33 -2.72 9.21
C SER A 83 -16.91 -4.04 9.85
N LYS A 84 -15.80 -4.65 9.43
CA LYS A 84 -15.40 -6.00 9.87
C LYS A 84 -13.89 -6.22 9.81
N THR A 85 -13.45 -7.26 10.53
CA THR A 85 -12.11 -7.83 10.37
C THR A 85 -11.91 -8.32 8.94
N LEU A 86 -10.75 -8.00 8.37
CA LEU A 86 -10.39 -8.37 7.01
C LEU A 86 -9.71 -9.74 6.98
N PRO A 87 -9.98 -10.58 5.97
CA PRO A 87 -9.17 -11.76 5.72
C PRO A 87 -7.76 -11.34 5.28
N PHE A 88 -6.77 -12.21 5.54
CA PHE A 88 -5.41 -12.00 5.08
C PHE A 88 -4.98 -13.12 4.11
N PRO A 89 -4.46 -12.78 2.92
CA PRO A 89 -4.38 -11.42 2.36
C PRO A 89 -5.76 -10.84 1.97
N PRO A 90 -5.96 -9.51 2.01
CA PRO A 90 -7.16 -8.89 1.47
C PRO A 90 -7.14 -8.89 -0.08
N PRO A 91 -8.30 -8.94 -0.75
CA PRO A 91 -8.39 -9.05 -2.22
C PRO A 91 -7.63 -7.99 -3.02
N GLN A 92 -7.53 -6.78 -2.49
CA GLN A 92 -6.89 -5.62 -3.13
C GLN A 92 -5.37 -5.73 -3.14
N LEU A 93 -4.82 -6.58 -2.28
CA LEU A 93 -3.40 -6.85 -2.22
C LEU A 93 -3.09 -7.86 -3.32
N LEU A 94 -2.47 -7.40 -4.42
CA LEU A 94 -2.13 -8.16 -5.64
C LEU A 94 -1.17 -9.36 -5.42
N MET A 95 -1.10 -9.88 -4.20
CA MET A 95 -0.28 -10.99 -3.75
C MET A 95 -0.96 -12.36 -3.91
N ASP A 96 -2.28 -12.41 -4.08
CA ASP A 96 -3.02 -13.66 -4.33
C ASP A 96 -3.11 -14.02 -5.82
N LEU A 97 -2.37 -13.31 -6.69
CA LEU A 97 -2.20 -13.72 -8.09
C LEU A 97 -1.56 -15.11 -8.13
N ASP A 98 -2.04 -15.98 -9.03
CA ASP A 98 -1.57 -17.37 -9.12
C ASP A 98 -0.04 -17.45 -9.31
N ILE A 99 0.55 -16.47 -10.00
CA ILE A 99 1.99 -16.35 -10.21
C ILE A 99 2.78 -16.19 -8.89
N PHE A 100 2.15 -15.79 -7.79
CA PHE A 100 2.77 -15.60 -6.47
C PHE A 100 2.31 -16.59 -5.39
N LYS A 101 1.40 -17.50 -5.74
CA LYS A 101 0.67 -18.35 -4.79
C LYS A 101 1.59 -19.27 -3.98
N GLY A 102 1.24 -19.43 -2.70
CA GLY A 102 1.88 -20.40 -1.80
C GLY A 102 3.31 -20.05 -1.37
N LYS A 103 3.72 -18.78 -1.49
CA LYS A 103 5.05 -18.31 -1.09
C LYS A 103 4.99 -17.57 0.23
N VAL A 104 6.09 -17.65 0.99
CA VAL A 104 6.31 -16.78 2.14
C VAL A 104 6.67 -15.40 1.62
N ILE A 105 5.89 -14.41 2.03
CA ILE A 105 6.03 -13.02 1.60
C ILE A 105 6.63 -12.23 2.76
N ILE A 106 7.71 -11.51 2.47
CA ILE A 106 8.33 -10.59 3.41
C ILE A 106 8.11 -9.18 2.88
N ASP A 107 7.56 -8.33 3.73
CA ASP A 107 7.42 -6.91 3.48
C ASP A 107 8.77 -6.22 3.68
N ALA A 108 9.44 -5.86 2.58
CA ALA A 108 10.86 -5.57 2.59
C ALA A 108 11.14 -4.07 2.72
N GLU A 109 10.54 -3.24 1.85
CA GLU A 109 10.80 -1.81 1.81
C GLU A 109 9.54 -1.03 1.50
N ARG A 110 9.37 0.12 2.15
CA ARG A 110 8.30 1.09 1.87
C ARG A 110 8.87 2.47 1.69
N SER A 111 8.30 3.21 0.76
CA SER A 111 8.51 4.64 0.57
C SER A 111 7.16 5.33 0.37
N MET A 112 7.09 6.57 0.83
CA MET A 112 5.93 7.44 0.65
C MET A 112 6.42 8.82 0.26
N GLU A 113 5.93 9.31 -0.87
CA GLU A 113 6.11 10.67 -1.35
C GLU A 113 4.78 11.41 -1.26
N VAL A 114 4.76 12.49 -0.48
CA VAL A 114 3.60 13.39 -0.35
C VAL A 114 3.62 14.39 -1.50
N LEU A 115 2.75 14.19 -2.48
CA LEU A 115 2.65 15.04 -3.66
C LEU A 115 1.78 16.26 -3.40
N LYS A 116 0.68 16.06 -2.66
CA LYS A 116 -0.24 17.10 -2.20
C LYS A 116 -0.63 16.81 -0.76
N GLY A 117 -0.81 17.85 0.04
CA GLY A 117 -1.15 17.67 1.45
C GLY A 117 -1.75 18.92 2.09
N PRO A 118 -2.20 18.79 3.36
CA PRO A 118 -2.23 17.56 4.16
C PRO A 118 -3.32 16.56 3.72
N LEU A 119 -3.26 15.32 4.20
CA LEU A 119 -4.37 14.38 4.06
C LEU A 119 -5.62 14.92 4.80
N PRO A 120 -6.83 14.72 4.25
CA PRO A 120 -8.05 15.08 4.95
C PRO A 120 -8.24 14.22 6.21
N VAL A 121 -9.02 14.71 7.18
CA VAL A 121 -9.27 13.99 8.45
C VAL A 121 -10.17 12.77 8.29
N ARG A 122 -10.85 12.68 7.15
CA ARG A 122 -11.66 11.54 6.71
C ARG A 122 -11.71 11.51 5.18
N VAL A 123 -12.02 10.35 4.64
CA VAL A 123 -12.25 10.10 3.22
C VAL A 123 -13.47 9.19 3.07
N SER A 124 -14.44 9.61 2.28
CA SER A 124 -15.65 8.87 1.99
C SER A 124 -15.75 8.48 0.52
N LEU A 125 -16.65 7.54 0.18
CA LEU A 125 -16.92 7.17 -1.21
C LEU A 125 -17.43 8.35 -2.04
N SER A 126 -18.13 9.31 -1.43
CA SER A 126 -18.56 10.52 -2.14
C SER A 126 -17.42 11.45 -2.53
N ASP A 127 -16.28 11.35 -1.83
CA ASP A 127 -15.07 12.09 -2.16
C ASP A 127 -14.29 11.41 -3.31
N LYS A 128 -14.71 10.21 -3.72
CA LYS A 128 -14.11 9.37 -4.77
C LYS A 128 -12.59 9.22 -4.67
N TRP A 129 -12.09 9.02 -3.46
CA TRP A 129 -10.69 8.64 -3.32
C TRP A 129 -10.50 7.19 -3.72
N GLY A 130 -9.37 6.93 -4.36
CA GLY A 130 -9.00 5.60 -4.78
C GLY A 130 -7.50 5.38 -4.73
N MET A 131 -7.12 4.13 -4.94
CA MET A 131 -5.74 3.75 -5.14
C MET A 131 -5.58 3.00 -6.46
N LYS A 132 -4.51 3.31 -7.18
CA LYS A 132 -4.11 2.62 -8.42
C LYS A 132 -2.75 2.00 -8.19
N THR A 133 -2.64 0.69 -8.34
CA THR A 133 -1.39 -0.04 -8.13
C THR A 133 -0.87 -0.56 -9.47
N ARG A 134 0.46 -0.61 -9.63
CA ARG A 134 1.14 -1.28 -10.75
C ARG A 134 2.41 -1.97 -10.27
N PHE A 135 2.87 -2.98 -11.00
CA PHE A 135 4.21 -3.51 -10.82
C PHE A 135 5.22 -2.59 -11.53
N THR A 136 6.33 -2.27 -10.87
CA THR A 136 7.40 -1.45 -11.44
C THR A 136 8.67 -2.24 -11.71
N ALA A 137 8.93 -3.28 -10.90
CA ALA A 137 10.09 -4.14 -11.09
C ALA A 137 9.90 -5.53 -10.47
N LEU A 138 10.44 -6.53 -11.15
CA LEU A 138 10.65 -7.87 -10.63
C LEU A 138 12.15 -8.16 -10.70
N THR A 139 12.77 -8.41 -9.56
CA THR A 139 14.23 -8.56 -9.44
C THR A 139 14.57 -9.89 -8.79
N PRO A 140 15.05 -10.88 -9.57
CA PRO A 140 15.54 -12.14 -9.04
C PRO A 140 16.67 -11.92 -8.04
N LYS A 141 16.61 -12.65 -6.92
CA LYS A 141 17.64 -12.71 -5.88
C LYS A 141 18.00 -14.17 -5.63
N LYS A 142 19.13 -14.39 -4.97
CA LYS A 142 19.65 -15.74 -4.68
C LYS A 142 18.61 -16.68 -4.04
N ALA A 143 17.79 -16.16 -3.13
CA ALA A 143 16.85 -16.96 -2.35
C ALA A 143 15.37 -16.74 -2.73
N GLY A 144 15.07 -15.96 -3.76
CA GLY A 144 13.70 -15.56 -4.05
C GLY A 144 13.60 -14.40 -5.04
N LEU A 145 12.45 -13.73 -5.04
CA LEU A 145 12.14 -12.66 -5.97
C LEU A 145 11.76 -11.40 -5.18
N LEU A 146 12.38 -10.27 -5.50
CA LEU A 146 11.95 -8.97 -5.01
C LEU A 146 10.99 -8.35 -6.03
N VAL A 147 9.76 -8.07 -5.61
CA VAL A 147 8.72 -7.47 -6.44
C VAL A 147 8.43 -6.07 -5.92
N GLU A 148 8.57 -5.07 -6.77
CA GLU A 148 8.27 -3.68 -6.47
C GLU A 148 6.94 -3.28 -7.11
N THR A 149 6.11 -2.59 -6.34
CA THR A 149 4.87 -1.97 -6.80
C THR A 149 4.86 -0.48 -6.50
N GLU A 150 4.27 0.30 -7.40
CA GLU A 150 3.89 1.68 -7.15
C GLU A 150 2.38 1.75 -6.93
N THR A 151 1.94 2.40 -5.87
CA THR A 151 0.55 2.73 -5.60
C THR A 151 0.37 4.23 -5.57
N LEU A 152 -0.45 4.76 -6.47
CA LEU A 152 -0.89 6.15 -6.42
C LEU A 152 -2.18 6.23 -5.63
N ILE A 153 -2.20 7.10 -4.62
CA ILE A 153 -3.44 7.53 -3.98
C ILE A 153 -3.95 8.72 -4.78
N VAL A 154 -5.20 8.64 -5.22
CA VAL A 154 -5.81 9.63 -6.10
C VAL A 154 -7.14 10.11 -5.53
N ASP A 155 -7.46 11.36 -5.81
CA ASP A 155 -8.84 11.85 -5.81
C ASP A 155 -9.37 11.64 -7.24
N GLU A 156 -10.30 10.72 -7.45
CA GLU A 156 -10.80 10.39 -8.79
C GLU A 156 -11.57 11.54 -9.44
N LEU A 157 -12.17 12.46 -8.67
CA LEU A 157 -12.79 13.65 -9.24
C LEU A 157 -11.75 14.61 -9.78
N ALA A 158 -10.61 14.73 -9.11
CA ALA A 158 -9.49 15.56 -9.55
C ALA A 158 -8.61 14.86 -10.60
N GLY A 159 -8.62 13.52 -10.64
CA GLY A 159 -7.69 12.72 -11.46
C GLY A 159 -6.22 12.85 -11.02
N ASP A 160 -5.98 13.46 -9.86
CA ASP A 160 -4.67 13.87 -9.39
C ASP A 160 -4.13 12.91 -8.34
N ALA A 161 -2.84 12.57 -8.45
CA ALA A 161 -2.14 11.84 -7.41
C ALA A 161 -1.84 12.77 -6.22
N VAL A 162 -2.24 12.32 -5.03
CA VAL A 162 -2.04 13.01 -3.75
C VAL A 162 -0.81 12.43 -3.02
N LEU A 163 -0.62 11.12 -3.15
CA LEU A 163 0.54 10.39 -2.64
C LEU A 163 1.03 9.40 -3.69
N ARG A 164 2.34 9.18 -3.70
CA ARG A 164 2.98 8.05 -4.38
C ARG A 164 3.61 7.15 -3.33
N LEU A 165 3.19 5.90 -3.32
CA LEU A 165 3.72 4.87 -2.43
C LEU A 165 4.52 3.89 -3.27
N THR A 166 5.72 3.54 -2.81
CA THR A 166 6.48 2.43 -3.39
C THR A 166 6.59 1.35 -2.32
N ASN A 167 6.26 0.12 -2.67
CA ASN A 167 6.38 -1.03 -1.79
C ASN A 167 7.20 -2.13 -2.46
N SER A 168 8.09 -2.77 -1.72
CA SER A 168 8.82 -3.95 -2.17
C SER A 168 8.48 -5.15 -1.30
N LEU A 169 8.07 -6.24 -1.94
CA LEU A 169 7.78 -7.52 -1.30
C LEU A 169 8.80 -8.55 -1.77
N PHE A 170 9.33 -9.33 -0.84
CA PHE A 170 10.23 -10.43 -1.13
C PHE A 170 9.52 -11.77 -1.02
N PHE A 171 9.44 -12.48 -2.14
CA PHE A 171 8.83 -13.80 -2.26
C PHE A 171 9.92 -14.87 -2.12
N LEU A 172 10.02 -15.45 -0.92
CA LEU A 172 11.01 -16.47 -0.62
C LEU A 172 10.77 -17.74 -1.45
N GLY A 173 11.83 -18.26 -2.07
CA GLY A 173 11.77 -19.47 -2.90
C GLY A 173 11.07 -19.27 -4.25
N LYS A 174 10.75 -18.04 -4.65
CA LYS A 174 10.32 -17.72 -6.02
C LYS A 174 11.55 -17.42 -6.87
N THR A 175 11.95 -18.36 -7.71
CA THR A 175 13.21 -18.28 -8.50
C THR A 175 13.01 -18.60 -9.98
N ASP A 176 11.76 -18.69 -10.40
CA ASP A 176 11.28 -19.15 -11.70
C ASP A 176 10.73 -18.00 -12.56
N LEU A 177 10.99 -16.74 -12.19
CA LEU A 177 10.72 -15.56 -13.02
C LEU A 177 12.00 -14.82 -13.32
N ASP A 178 12.06 -14.28 -14.54
CA ASP A 178 13.14 -13.40 -14.99
C ASP A 178 13.00 -11.99 -14.42
N ALA A 179 14.02 -11.17 -14.68
CA ALA A 179 14.01 -9.77 -14.26
C ALA A 179 13.22 -8.92 -15.26
N ALA A 180 12.32 -8.08 -14.75
CA ALA A 180 11.54 -7.15 -15.56
C ALA A 180 11.44 -5.78 -14.90
N GLY A 181 11.22 -4.74 -15.72
CA GLY A 181 11.04 -3.37 -15.25
C GLY A 181 12.30 -2.72 -14.71
N SER A 182 12.14 -1.69 -13.87
CA SER A 182 13.25 -0.94 -13.31
C SER A 182 12.93 -0.50 -11.88
N PRO A 183 13.68 -0.96 -10.87
CA PRO A 183 13.40 -0.61 -9.48
C PRO A 183 13.67 0.88 -9.25
N SER A 184 12.82 1.52 -8.46
CA SER A 184 12.92 2.96 -8.15
C SER A 184 13.89 3.28 -7.01
N LYS A 185 14.57 2.27 -6.46
CA LYS A 185 15.39 2.38 -5.24
C LYS A 185 16.39 3.55 -5.26
N ILE A 186 16.26 4.38 -4.24
CA ILE A 186 17.27 5.33 -3.82
C ILE A 186 18.01 4.70 -2.65
N LYS A 187 19.33 4.51 -2.79
CA LYS A 187 20.16 4.06 -1.65
C LYS A 187 20.21 5.18 -0.62
N ILE A 188 19.61 4.96 0.54
CA ILE A 188 19.74 5.87 1.69
C ILE A 188 21.12 5.65 2.29
N ALA A 189 21.95 6.70 2.28
CA ALA A 189 23.24 6.68 2.95
C ALA A 189 23.01 6.97 4.44
N VAL A 190 23.14 5.93 5.26
CA VAL A 190 23.21 6.11 6.72
C VAL A 190 24.61 6.64 7.04
N PRO A 191 24.76 7.72 7.83
CA PRO A 191 26.07 8.20 8.24
C PRO A 191 26.79 7.15 9.11
N ASP A 192 27.84 6.53 8.57
CA ASP A 192 28.57 5.45 9.27
C ASP A 192 29.47 5.97 10.40
N ASP A 193 29.89 7.23 10.33
CA ASP A 193 30.88 7.83 11.25
C ASP A 193 30.27 8.85 12.23
N GLN A 194 28.95 8.86 12.40
CA GLN A 194 28.25 9.81 13.27
C GLN A 194 27.28 9.10 14.21
N GLN A 195 27.22 9.57 15.46
CA GLN A 195 26.16 9.16 16.38
C GLN A 195 24.82 9.78 15.93
N PRO A 196 23.68 9.14 16.22
CA PRO A 196 22.38 9.74 15.95
C PRO A 196 22.25 11.11 16.62
N ASP A 197 21.79 12.12 15.89
CA ASP A 197 21.55 13.46 16.44
C ASP A 197 20.48 13.47 17.54
N HIS A 198 19.53 12.52 17.44
CA HIS A 198 18.47 12.34 18.42
C HIS A 198 18.09 10.87 18.53
N THR A 199 17.67 10.44 19.72
CA THR A 199 17.15 9.08 19.96
C THR A 199 15.95 9.19 20.88
N ILE A 200 14.86 8.56 20.45
CA ILE A 200 13.62 8.42 21.21
C ILE A 200 13.45 6.94 21.52
N THR A 201 13.06 6.62 22.75
CA THR A 201 12.76 5.25 23.16
C THR A 201 11.26 5.14 23.41
N GLU A 202 10.61 4.30 22.62
CA GLU A 202 9.19 3.96 22.77
C GLU A 202 9.08 2.58 23.42
N GLN A 203 8.14 2.43 24.36
CA GLN A 203 7.79 1.11 24.90
C GLN A 203 6.59 0.57 24.13
N THR A 204 6.77 -0.58 23.48
CA THR A 204 5.75 -1.28 22.69
C THR A 204 5.05 -2.38 23.47
#